data_AF-A0A453NRP1-F1
#
_entry.id   AF-A0A453NRP1-F1
#
_cell.length_a   1.000
_cell.length_b   1.000
_cell.length_c   1.000
_cell.angle_alpha   90.00
_cell.angle_beta   90.00
_cell.angle_gamma   90.00
#
_symmetry.space_group_name_H-M   'P 1'
#
loop_
_entity.id
_entity.type
_entity.pdbx_description
1 polymer ?
#
loop_
_entity_poly.entity_id
_entity_poly.type
_entity_poly.pdbx_seq_one_letter_code
_entity_poly.pdbx_strand_id
1 'polypeptide(L)'
;MFTGKRPTDIDFGDVFGLRKYVQMALPGKMANVIDQWLLPEMENDKQDKSNSNKSRDLRIACITSILRIGLSCSEHQQIARKLEML
;
A
#
# COMPACT_ATOMS: atom_id res chain seq x y z
N MET A 1 -9.90 -0.88 -1.33
CA MET A 1 -8.82 -0.92 -0.32
C MET A 1 -7.51 -0.62 -1.04
N PHE A 2 -6.54 0.09 -0.45
CA PHE A 2 -5.35 0.55 -1.19
C PHE A 2 -4.48 -0.57 -1.78
N THR A 3 -4.49 -1.76 -1.20
CA THR A 3 -3.69 -2.92 -1.64
C THR A 3 -4.51 -4.03 -2.29
N GLY A 4 -5.84 -3.90 -2.30
CA GLY A 4 -6.75 -4.99 -2.71
C GLY A 4 -6.71 -6.24 -1.82
N LYS A 5 -5.89 -6.28 -0.75
CA LYS A 5 -5.69 -7.45 0.13
C LYS A 5 -6.26 -7.24 1.51
N ARG A 6 -6.94 -8.25 2.08
CA ARG A 6 -7.43 -8.24 3.46
C ARG A 6 -6.29 -8.44 4.47
N PRO A 7 -6.41 -7.94 5.71
CA PRO A 7 -5.35 -8.05 6.72
C PRO A 7 -4.84 -9.47 6.99
N THR A 8 -5.71 -10.47 6.85
CA THR A 8 -5.50 -11.90 7.11
C THR A 8 -5.72 -12.76 5.86
N ASP A 9 -5.52 -12.21 4.65
CA ASP A 9 -5.56 -13.05 3.45
C ASP A 9 -4.52 -14.17 3.54
N ILE A 10 -4.92 -15.38 3.13
CA ILE A 10 -4.11 -16.60 3.19
C ILE A 10 -2.78 -16.49 2.45
N ASP A 11 -2.71 -15.60 1.46
CA ASP A 11 -1.54 -15.35 0.61
C ASP A 11 -0.31 -14.84 1.38
N PHE A 12 -0.50 -14.35 2.61
CA PHE A 12 0.63 -13.89 3.42
C PHE A 12 1.33 -15.01 4.19
N GLY A 13 0.70 -16.20 4.32
CA GLY A 13 1.21 -17.30 5.16
C GLY A 13 1.21 -16.95 6.66
N ASP A 14 1.66 -17.89 7.51
CA ASP A 14 1.56 -17.77 8.97
C ASP A 14 2.45 -16.69 9.62
N VAL A 15 3.38 -16.09 8.87
CA VAL A 15 4.44 -15.22 9.41
C VAL A 15 4.38 -13.79 8.87
N PHE A 16 3.60 -13.58 7.80
CA PHE A 16 3.41 -12.27 7.21
C PHE A 16 1.95 -11.87 7.33
N GLY A 17 1.71 -10.60 7.64
CA GLY A 17 0.39 -9.99 7.55
C GLY A 17 0.46 -8.75 6.68
N LEU A 18 -0.69 -8.17 6.35
CA LEU A 18 -0.77 -7.01 5.47
C LEU A 18 0.15 -5.86 5.90
N ARG A 19 0.30 -5.62 7.21
CA ARG A 19 1.22 -4.59 7.75
C ARG A 19 2.66 -4.81 7.28
N LYS A 20 3.17 -6.04 7.46
CA LYS A 20 4.57 -6.39 7.13
C LYS A 20 4.77 -6.42 5.61
N TYR A 21 3.77 -6.86 4.85
CA TYR A 21 3.76 -6.80 3.40
C TYR A 21 3.93 -5.36 2.87
N VAL A 22 3.13 -4.41 3.38
CA VAL A 22 3.25 -3.00 3.01
C VAL A 22 4.58 -2.41 3.47
N GLN A 23 5.04 -2.72 4.69
CA GLN A 23 6.31 -2.22 5.22
C GLN A 23 7.51 -2.63 4.34
N MET A 24 7.54 -3.87 3.84
CA MET A 24 8.62 -4.34 2.95
C MET A 24 8.62 -3.67 1.57
N ALA A 25 7.52 -3.07 1.15
CA ALA A 25 7.42 -2.38 -0.14
C ALA A 25 7.89 -0.92 -0.09
N LEU A 26 8.10 -0.36 1.12
CA LEU A 26 8.50 1.03 1.31
C LEU A 26 9.90 1.45 0.81
N PRO A 27 10.84 0.57 0.40
CA PRO A 27 11.95 0.96 -0.45
C PRO A 27 11.60 0.80 -1.93
N GLY A 28 10.75 1.69 -2.45
CA GLY A 28 10.53 1.87 -3.89
C GLY A 28 9.68 0.81 -4.61
N LYS A 29 9.04 -0.12 -3.89
CA LYS A 29 8.23 -1.21 -4.48
C LYS A 29 6.72 -1.01 -4.33
N MET A 30 6.28 0.20 -3.95
CA MET A 30 4.88 0.48 -3.63
C MET A 30 3.92 0.28 -4.81
N ALA A 31 4.36 0.52 -6.04
CA ALA A 31 3.54 0.28 -7.22
C ALA A 31 3.07 -1.18 -7.37
N ASN A 32 3.81 -2.14 -6.79
CA ASN A 32 3.48 -3.58 -6.85
C ASN A 32 2.51 -4.00 -5.75
N VAL A 33 2.34 -3.16 -4.72
CA VAL A 33 1.49 -3.43 -3.55
C VAL A 33 0.17 -2.68 -3.64
N ILE A 34 0.15 -1.54 -4.33
CA ILE A 34 -1.06 -0.77 -4.57
C ILE A 34 -1.97 -1.53 -5.54
N ASP A 35 -3.26 -1.56 -5.21
CA ASP A 35 -4.30 -2.13 -6.06
C ASP A 35 -4.23 -1.53 -7.47
N GLN A 36 -4.12 -2.37 -8.49
CA GLN A 36 -3.99 -1.95 -9.88
C GLN A 36 -5.22 -1.17 -10.36
N TRP A 37 -6.38 -1.36 -9.74
CA TRP A 37 -7.58 -0.57 -10.02
C TRP A 37 -7.41 0.91 -9.65
N LEU A 38 -6.47 1.22 -8.74
CA LEU A 38 -6.10 2.59 -8.36
C LEU A 38 -5.00 3.17 -9.27
N LEU A 39 -4.30 2.31 -10.02
CA LEU A 39 -3.23 2.64 -10.95
C LEU A 39 -3.56 2.20 -12.39
N PRO A 40 -4.72 2.61 -12.95
CA PRO A 40 -5.10 2.21 -14.30
C PRO A 40 -4.04 2.68 -15.30
N GLU A 41 -3.66 1.80 -16.22
CA GLU A 41 -2.91 2.20 -17.40
C GLU A 41 -3.90 2.88 -18.35
N MET A 42 -3.59 4.11 -18.77
CA MET A 42 -4.37 4.74 -19.84
C MET A 42 -4.07 3.99 -21.14
N GLU A 43 -5.01 3.18 -21.61
CA GLU A 43 -4.92 2.53 -22.92
C GLU A 43 -4.77 3.59 -24.01
N ASN A 44 -3.57 3.66 -24.58
CA ASN A 44 -3.28 4.10 -25.93
C ASN A 44 -4.20 5.16 -26.53
N ASP A 45 -4.08 6.40 -26.04
CA ASP A 45 -4.16 7.53 -26.96
C ASP A 45 -2.82 8.25 -26.92
N LYS A 46 -2.28 8.57 -28.10
CA LYS A 46 -0.94 9.15 -28.26
C LYS A 46 -0.81 10.57 -27.68
N GLN A 47 -1.84 11.03 -26.97
CA GLN A 47 -1.88 12.32 -26.31
C GLN A 47 -1.28 12.19 -24.90
N ASP A 48 -0.04 12.65 -24.78
CA ASP A 48 0.66 12.95 -23.52
C ASP A 48 0.89 11.80 -22.52
N LYS A 49 1.63 10.76 -22.97
CA LYS A 49 2.26 9.76 -22.07
C LYS A 49 3.00 10.39 -20.87
N SER A 50 3.59 11.57 -21.06
CA SER A 50 4.26 12.34 -19.99
C SER A 50 3.30 12.75 -18.87
N ASN A 51 2.09 13.23 -19.21
CA ASN A 51 1.10 13.64 -18.23
C ASN A 51 0.47 12.44 -17.50
N SER A 52 0.27 11.34 -18.23
CA SER A 52 -0.22 10.07 -17.66
C SER A 52 0.75 9.49 -16.61
N ASN A 53 2.05 9.45 -16.93
CA ASN A 53 3.08 8.99 -16.00
C ASN A 53 3.16 9.87 -14.74
N LYS A 54 3.11 11.20 -14.90
CA LYS A 54 3.05 12.13 -13.76
C LYS A 54 1.83 11.88 -12.87
N SER A 55 0.66 11.65 -13.46
CA SER A 55 -0.56 11.34 -12.70
C SER A 55 -0.41 10.03 -11.92
N ARG A 56 0.17 8.99 -12.55
CA ARG A 56 0.46 7.71 -11.92
C ARG A 56 1.44 7.87 -10.75
N ASP A 57 2.52 8.60 -10.93
CA ASP A 57 3.53 8.86 -9.89
C ASP A 57 2.92 9.62 -8.71
N LEU A 58 2.08 10.62 -8.97
CA LEU A 58 1.35 11.36 -7.93
C LEU A 58 0.41 10.44 -7.13
N ARG A 59 -0.31 9.53 -7.80
CA ARG A 59 -1.15 8.52 -7.13
C ARG A 59 -0.32 7.59 -6.25
N ILE A 60 0.80 7.08 -6.77
CA ILE A 60 1.72 6.22 -6.01
C ILE A 60 2.23 6.97 -4.77
N ALA A 61 2.67 8.23 -4.93
CA ALA A 61 3.16 9.05 -3.82
C ALA A 61 2.08 9.32 -2.76
N CYS A 62 0.87 9.68 -3.18
CA CYS A 62 -0.28 9.92 -2.31
C CYS A 62 -0.65 8.67 -1.50
N ILE A 63 -0.84 7.54 -2.17
CA ILE A 63 -1.21 6.28 -1.52
C ILE A 63 -0.08 5.80 -0.59
N THR A 64 1.19 5.99 -1.00
CA THR A 64 2.35 5.69 -0.14
C THR A 64 2.31 6.51 1.16
N SER A 65 1.95 7.80 1.07
CA SER A 65 1.81 8.65 2.26
C SER A 65 0.72 8.14 3.20
N ILE A 66 -0.47 7.82 2.66
CA ILE A 66 -1.59 7.27 3.44
C ILE A 66 -1.18 5.95 4.12
N LEU A 67 -0.51 5.05 3.39
CA LEU A 67 -0.07 3.77 3.93
C LEU A 67 1.00 3.94 5.01
N ARG A 68 1.91 4.92 4.90
CA ARG A 68 2.86 5.25 5.97
C ARG A 68 2.15 5.68 7.25
N ILE A 69 1.15 6.56 7.14
CA ILE A 69 0.32 6.96 8.28
C ILE A 69 -0.38 5.73 8.89
N GLY A 70 -1.01 4.91 8.06
CA GLY A 70 -1.68 3.68 8.51
C GLY A 70 -0.74 2.70 9.22
N LEU A 71 0.50 2.55 8.75
CA LEU A 71 1.52 1.72 9.39
C LEU A 71 1.89 2.27 10.78
N SER A 72 2.11 3.57 10.91
CA SER A 72 2.41 4.21 12.20
C SER A 72 1.25 4.03 13.19
N CYS A 73 0.00 4.21 12.75
CA CYS A 73 -1.17 4.00 13.61
C CYS A 73 -1.36 2.53 14.01
N SER A 74 -1.11 1.59 13.10
CA SER A 74 -1.25 0.16 13.39
C SER A 74 -0.23 -0.37 14.41
N GLU A 75 0.94 0.25 14.50
CA GLU A 75 1.97 -0.06 15.49
C GLU A 75 1.52 0.30 16.90
N HIS A 76 0.92 1.48 17.06
CA HIS A 76 0.39 1.96 18.34
C HIS A 76 -0.73 1.05 18.87
N GLN A 77 -1.58 0.51 18.00
CA GLN A 77 -2.66 -0.39 18.39
C GLN A 77 -2.17 -1.78 18.82
N GLN A 78 -1.07 -2.28 18.24
CA GLN A 78 -0.46 -3.54 18.66
C GLN A 78 0.18 -3.44 20.04
N ILE A 79 0.82 -2.29 20.34
CA ILE A 79 1.42 -2.01 21.65
C ILE A 79 0.33 -1.87 22.72
N ALA A 80 -0.72 -1.10 22.45
CA ALA A 80 -1.83 -0.91 23.39
C ALA A 80 -2.49 -2.24 23.81
N ARG A 81 -2.81 -3.11 22.84
CA ARG A 81 -3.36 -4.45 23.14
C ARG A 81 -2.41 -5.35 23.93
N LYS A 82 -1.09 -5.22 23.72
CA LYS A 82 -0.09 -6.00 24.45
C LYS A 82 0.06 -5.52 25.90
N LEU A 83 -0.17 -4.23 26.15
CA LEU A 83 -0.20 -3.65 27.50
C LEU A 83 -1.49 -3.98 28.26
N GLU A 84 -2.63 -4.11 27.57
CA GLU A 84 -3.91 -4.56 28.17
C GLU A 84 -3.93 -6.05 28.55
N MET A 85 -2.96 -6.84 28.09
CA MET A 85 -2.80 -8.26 28.41
C MET A 85 -1.69 -8.53 29.45
N LEU A 86 -1.14 -7.48 30.08
CA LEU A 86 -0.21 -7.53 31.20
C LEU A 86 -0.88 -6.97 32.47
#